data_AF-A0AAE2ZN54-F1
#
_entry.id   AF-A0AAE2ZN54-F1
#
_cell.length_a   1.000
_cell.length_b   1.000
_cell.length_c   1.000
_cell.angle_alpha   90.00
_cell.angle_beta   90.00
_cell.angle_gamma   90.00
#
_symmetry.space_group_name_H-M   'P 1'
#
loop_
_entity.id
_entity.type
_entity.pdbx_description
1 polymer ?
#
loop_
_entity_poly.entity_id
_entity_poly.type
_entity_poly.pdbx_seq_one_letter_code
_entity_poly.pdbx_strand_id
1 'polypeptide(L)'
;MADTETQGPLLDLNTLIERPTIRIDGKAYEILSPEELSILDSQRFERWGRKIEALAKTANENDDDADELTTLIDTVTSKIAIGVPEDVRARLTNAHKDQVISVFTGLLLGGQAAAAGAALRLLIGETSSPVSNVSSAARQAGGSKKRQPAS
;
A
#
# COMPACT_ATOMS: atom_id res chain seq x y z
N MET A 1 35.27 0.01 -35.11
CA MET A 1 34.11 0.82 -34.70
C MET A 1 33.62 0.19 -33.41
N ALA A 2 33.85 0.85 -32.27
CA ALA A 2 33.39 0.35 -30.98
C ALA A 2 31.96 0.83 -30.78
N ASP A 3 31.04 -0.12 -30.56
CA ASP A 3 29.67 0.15 -30.16
C ASP A 3 29.70 0.86 -28.80
N THR A 4 29.17 2.08 -28.77
CA THR A 4 28.96 2.81 -27.53
C THR A 4 27.78 2.16 -26.81
N GLU A 5 28.05 1.35 -25.79
CA GLU A 5 27.03 0.93 -24.82
C GLU A 5 26.37 2.20 -24.27
N THR A 6 25.12 2.44 -24.68
CA THR A 6 24.35 3.57 -24.20
C THR A 6 23.90 3.19 -22.79
N GLN A 7 24.72 3.50 -21.79
CA GLN A 7 24.32 3.33 -20.39
C GLN A 7 23.00 4.07 -20.19
N GLY A 8 21.95 3.31 -19.87
CA GLY A 8 20.63 3.85 -19.57
C GLY A 8 20.70 4.84 -18.39
N PRO A 9 19.66 5.66 -18.21
CA PRO A 9 19.65 6.67 -17.16
C PRO A 9 19.78 5.99 -15.78
N LEU A 10 20.61 6.58 -14.91
CA LEU A 10 20.76 6.14 -13.51
C LEU A 10 19.47 6.37 -12.70
N LEU A 11 18.64 7.31 -13.15
CA LEU A 11 17.37 7.66 -12.52
C LEU A 11 16.37 8.07 -13.59
N ASP A 12 15.31 7.27 -13.72
CA ASP A 12 14.15 7.56 -14.56
C ASP A 12 12.98 7.94 -13.65
N LEU A 13 12.51 9.19 -13.76
CA LEU A 13 11.43 9.73 -12.93
C LEU A 13 10.21 10.01 -13.79
N ASN A 14 9.07 9.43 -13.38
CA ASN A 14 7.79 9.84 -13.92
C ASN A 14 7.19 10.92 -13.01
N THR A 15 6.91 12.10 -13.58
CA THR A 15 6.41 13.26 -12.81
C THR A 15 4.89 13.36 -12.80
N LEU A 16 4.21 12.51 -13.56
CA LEU A 16 2.75 12.44 -13.56
C LEU A 16 2.28 11.62 -12.36
N ILE A 17 1.76 12.32 -11.35
CA ILE A 17 1.13 11.66 -10.20
C ILE A 17 -0.30 11.32 -10.57
N GLU A 18 -0.60 10.03 -10.70
CA GLU A 18 -1.96 9.55 -10.92
C GLU A 18 -2.71 9.50 -9.58
N ARG A 19 -3.73 10.36 -9.44
CA ARG A 19 -4.58 10.36 -8.26
C ARG A 19 -5.59 9.21 -8.33
N PRO A 20 -5.67 8.37 -7.29
CA PRO A 20 -6.74 7.40 -7.19
C PRO A 20 -8.10 8.11 -7.09
N THR A 21 -9.14 7.44 -7.57
CA THR A 21 -10.50 7.99 -7.56
C THR A 21 -11.45 7.11 -6.76
N ILE A 22 -12.34 7.75 -6.02
CA ILE A 22 -13.49 7.13 -5.34
C ILE A 22 -14.78 7.64 -5.98
N ARG A 23 -15.88 6.90 -5.81
CA ARG A 23 -17.19 7.32 -6.27
C ARG A 23 -18.11 7.57 -5.08
N ILE A 24 -18.70 8.77 -5.02
CA ILE A 24 -19.73 9.15 -4.05
C ILE A 24 -20.95 9.57 -4.85
N ASP A 25 -22.10 8.97 -4.59
CA ASP A 25 -23.36 9.22 -5.31
C ASP A 25 -23.21 9.16 -6.85
N GLY A 26 -22.40 8.21 -7.34
CA GLY A 26 -22.16 7.98 -8.77
C GLY A 26 -21.16 8.94 -9.42
N LYS A 27 -20.75 10.03 -8.74
CA LYS A 27 -19.74 10.99 -9.21
C LYS A 27 -18.34 10.59 -8.74
N ALA A 28 -17.37 10.71 -9.64
CA ALA A 28 -15.96 10.45 -9.33
C ALA A 28 -15.34 11.65 -8.62
N TYR A 29 -14.57 11.36 -7.58
CA TYR A 29 -13.78 12.30 -6.80
C TYR A 29 -12.37 11.76 -6.62
N GLU A 30 -11.38 12.63 -6.63
CA GLU A 30 -10.00 12.26 -6.39
C GLU A 30 -9.74 12.08 -4.89
N ILE A 31 -8.86 11.15 -4.56
CA ILE A 31 -8.26 11.07 -3.24
C ILE A 31 -6.78 11.41 -3.33
N LEU A 32 -6.25 11.96 -2.25
CA LEU A 32 -4.84 12.29 -2.11
C LEU A 32 -3.99 11.05 -2.38
N SER A 33 -3.04 11.15 -3.31
CA SER A 33 -2.05 10.09 -3.49
C SER A 33 -1.03 10.13 -2.35
N PRO A 34 -0.58 8.98 -1.81
CA PRO A 34 0.51 8.93 -0.85
C PRO A 34 1.80 9.60 -1.35
N GLU A 35 2.02 9.65 -2.66
CA GLU A 35 3.20 10.27 -3.29
C GLU A 35 3.16 11.81 -3.22
N GLU A 36 1.99 12.39 -2.95
CA GLU A 36 1.81 13.84 -2.77
C GLU A 36 2.03 14.28 -1.32
N LEU A 37 2.20 13.34 -0.39
CA LEU A 37 2.39 13.66 1.01
C LEU A 37 3.76 14.29 1.25
N SER A 38 3.73 15.52 1.78
CA SER A 38 4.92 16.07 2.40
C SER A 38 5.31 15.25 3.63
N ILE A 39 6.59 15.29 4.04
CA ILE A 39 7.06 14.65 5.27
C ILE A 39 6.23 15.11 6.49
N LEU A 40 5.84 16.38 6.52
CA LEU A 40 5.05 16.94 7.61
C LEU A 40 3.62 16.38 7.62
N ASP A 41 3.03 16.17 6.44
CA ASP A 41 1.69 15.59 6.33
C ASP A 41 1.71 14.12 6.73
N SER A 42 2.72 13.35 6.34
CA SER A 42 2.90 11.97 6.79
C SER A 42 2.95 11.87 8.32
N GLN A 43 3.73 12.74 8.98
CA GLN A 43 3.78 12.78 10.45
C GLN A 43 2.44 13.19 11.09
N ARG A 44 1.67 14.07 10.42
CA ARG A 44 0.33 14.43 10.87
C ARG A 44 -0.63 13.25 10.76
N PHE A 45 -0.64 12.54 9.64
CA PHE A 45 -1.46 11.35 9.45
C PHE A 45 -1.13 10.25 10.45
N GLU A 46 0.16 10.01 10.75
CA GLU A 46 0.56 9.07 11.81
C GLU A 46 0.04 9.50 13.19
N ARG A 47 0.14 10.79 13.52
CA ARG A 47 -0.35 11.32 14.79
C ARG A 47 -1.87 11.22 14.90
N TRP A 48 -2.59 11.55 13.83
CA TRP A 48 -4.03 11.40 13.76
C TRP A 48 -4.44 9.93 13.88
N GLY A 49 -3.76 9.01 13.18
CA GLY A 49 -4.03 7.58 13.28
C GLY A 49 -3.88 7.05 14.71
N ARG A 50 -2.78 7.40 15.40
CA ARG A 50 -2.60 7.02 16.82
C ARG A 50 -3.70 7.58 17.73
N LYS A 51 -4.13 8.81 17.48
CA LYS A 51 -5.19 9.46 18.27
C LYS A 51 -6.56 8.84 18.00
N ILE A 52 -6.88 8.53 16.75
CA ILE A 52 -8.09 7.79 16.36
C ILE A 52 -8.12 6.44 17.09
N GLU A 53 -7.01 5.68 17.07
CA GLU A 53 -6.94 4.39 17.76
C GLU A 53 -7.13 4.51 19.27
N ALA A 54 -6.57 5.55 19.89
CA ALA A 54 -6.73 5.79 21.32
C ALA A 54 -8.19 6.13 21.68
N LEU A 55 -8.81 7.06 20.95
CA LEU A 55 -10.20 7.48 21.18
C LEU A 55 -11.18 6.35 20.90
N ALA A 56 -10.95 5.55 19.85
CA ALA A 56 -11.81 4.40 19.53
C ALA A 56 -11.86 3.35 20.65
N LYS A 57 -10.85 3.28 21.51
CA LYS A 57 -10.84 2.35 22.66
C LYS A 57 -11.76 2.82 23.80
N THR A 58 -11.96 4.12 23.96
CA THR A 58 -12.73 4.71 25.06
C THR A 58 -14.06 5.32 24.63
N ALA A 59 -14.31 5.48 23.34
CA ALA A 59 -15.50 6.12 22.78
C ALA A 59 -16.84 5.45 23.17
N ASN A 60 -16.85 4.18 23.59
CA ASN A 60 -18.08 3.54 24.09
C ASN A 60 -18.38 3.88 25.56
N GLU A 61 -17.41 4.44 26.27
CA GLU A 61 -17.45 4.70 27.71
C GLU A 61 -17.48 6.20 28.02
N ASN A 62 -17.09 7.03 27.06
CA ASN A 62 -17.00 8.48 27.21
C ASN A 62 -17.50 9.19 25.94
N ASP A 63 -18.61 9.92 26.08
CA ASP A 63 -19.23 10.66 24.97
C ASP A 63 -18.31 11.76 24.42
N ASP A 64 -17.50 12.41 25.27
CA ASP A 64 -16.54 13.42 24.83
C ASP A 64 -15.47 12.82 23.88
N ASP A 65 -15.04 11.58 24.16
CA ASP A 65 -14.08 10.88 23.30
C ASP A 65 -14.71 10.46 21.97
N ALA A 66 -16.01 10.12 21.97
CA ALA A 66 -16.76 9.79 20.76
C ALA A 66 -16.94 11.00 19.83
N ASP A 67 -17.21 12.18 20.41
CA ASP A 67 -17.30 13.44 19.68
C ASP A 67 -15.94 13.88 19.13
N GLU A 68 -14.88 13.74 19.92
CA GLU A 68 -13.52 14.03 19.47
C GLU A 68 -13.08 13.08 18.35
N LEU A 69 -13.43 11.79 18.45
CA LEU A 69 -13.17 10.80 17.42
C LEU A 69 -13.86 11.17 16.11
N THR A 70 -15.14 11.52 16.16
CA THR A 70 -15.92 11.93 14.99
C THR A 70 -15.32 13.16 14.31
N THR A 71 -14.96 14.17 15.11
CA THR A 71 -14.31 15.40 14.63
C THR A 71 -12.96 15.10 13.95
N LEU A 72 -12.20 14.15 14.51
CA LEU A 72 -10.92 13.76 13.98
C LEU A 72 -11.06 12.99 12.65
N ILE A 73 -12.02 12.06 12.57
CA ILE A 73 -12.38 11.35 11.33
C ILE A 73 -12.79 12.34 10.23
N ASP A 74 -13.57 13.37 10.57
CA ASP A 74 -13.97 14.42 9.64
C ASP A 74 -12.78 15.22 9.12
N THR A 75 -11.86 15.55 10.02
CA THR A 75 -10.62 16.26 9.68
C THR A 75 -9.77 15.45 8.72
N VAL A 76 -9.55 14.15 9.01
CA VAL A 76 -8.74 13.26 8.18
C VAL A 76 -9.42 13.06 6.82
N THR A 77 -10.72 12.80 6.79
CA THR A 77 -11.48 12.61 5.55
C THR A 77 -11.44 13.87 4.67
N SER A 78 -11.58 15.06 5.28
CA SER A 78 -11.45 16.33 4.56
C SER A 78 -10.08 16.53 3.92
N LYS A 79 -9.03 15.97 4.50
CA LYS A 79 -7.66 16.10 3.97
C LYS A 79 -7.41 15.11 2.83
N ILE A 80 -8.03 13.94 2.89
CA ILE A 80 -7.87 12.88 1.89
C ILE A 80 -8.75 13.14 0.66
N ALA A 81 -10.00 13.53 0.85
CA ALA A 81 -11.00 13.64 -0.22
C ALA A 81 -10.90 15.00 -0.95
N ILE A 82 -10.12 15.03 -2.04
CA ILE A 82 -9.81 16.25 -2.79
C ILE A 82 -11.00 16.65 -3.66
N GLY A 83 -11.40 17.92 -3.58
CA GLY A 83 -12.46 18.47 -4.43
C GLY A 83 -13.86 17.94 -4.14
N VAL A 84 -14.05 17.18 -3.04
CA VAL A 84 -15.37 16.79 -2.55
C VAL A 84 -16.01 18.02 -1.89
N PRO A 85 -17.17 18.51 -2.40
CA PRO A 85 -17.89 19.61 -1.79
C PRO A 85 -18.33 19.32 -0.35
N GLU A 86 -18.43 20.36 0.47
CA GLU A 86 -18.81 20.22 1.87
C GLU A 86 -20.20 19.58 2.04
N ASP A 87 -21.16 19.92 1.17
CA ASP A 87 -22.51 19.35 1.19
C ASP A 87 -22.54 17.85 0.90
N VAL A 88 -21.65 17.36 0.02
CA VAL A 88 -21.49 15.92 -0.26
C VAL A 88 -20.82 15.24 0.92
N ARG A 89 -19.76 15.85 1.47
CA ARG A 89 -19.05 15.31 2.64
C ARG A 89 -19.93 15.23 3.88
N ALA A 90 -20.79 16.21 4.10
CA ALA A 90 -21.73 16.24 5.23
C ALA A 90 -22.78 15.12 5.17
N ARG A 91 -23.06 14.58 3.98
CA ARG A 91 -23.97 13.43 3.79
C ARG A 91 -23.29 12.08 4.08
N LEU A 92 -21.97 12.05 4.19
CA LEU A 92 -21.25 10.82 4.49
C LEU A 92 -21.48 10.41 5.95
N THR A 93 -21.88 9.17 6.15
CA THR A 93 -21.90 8.55 7.48
C THR A 93 -20.47 8.30 7.96
N ASN A 94 -20.27 8.09 9.26
CA ASN A 94 -18.95 7.74 9.80
C ASN A 94 -18.38 6.47 9.15
N ALA A 95 -19.23 5.48 8.86
CA ALA A 95 -18.81 4.27 8.14
C ALA A 95 -18.30 4.57 6.71
N HIS A 96 -18.91 5.52 5.98
CA HIS A 96 -18.40 5.93 4.67
C HIS A 96 -17.05 6.65 4.79
N LYS A 97 -16.89 7.49 5.81
CA LYS A 97 -15.63 8.20 6.08
C LYS A 97 -14.51 7.22 6.40
N ASP A 98 -14.79 6.21 7.22
CA ASP A 98 -13.86 5.12 7.53
C ASP A 98 -13.44 4.33 6.29
N GLN A 99 -14.35 4.09 5.34
CA GLN A 99 -14.02 3.44 4.07
C GLN A 99 -13.05 4.30 3.24
N VAL A 100 -13.27 5.61 3.17
CA VAL A 100 -12.36 6.53 2.46
C VAL A 100 -10.97 6.52 3.10
N ILE A 101 -10.91 6.59 4.43
CA ILE A 101 -9.66 6.52 5.19
C ILE A 101 -8.96 5.18 4.94
N SER A 102 -9.70 4.06 4.99
CA SER A 102 -9.17 2.72 4.79
C SER A 102 -8.53 2.54 3.40
N VAL A 103 -9.17 3.06 2.34
CA VAL A 103 -8.61 3.04 0.99
C VAL A 103 -7.30 3.80 0.93
N PHE A 104 -7.25 5.01 1.50
CA PHE A 104 -6.03 5.80 1.56
C PHE A 104 -4.90 5.11 2.36
N THR A 105 -5.23 4.52 3.51
CA THR A 105 -4.27 3.73 4.29
C THR A 105 -3.75 2.53 3.49
N GLY A 106 -4.61 1.83 2.75
CA GLY A 106 -4.18 0.74 1.87
C GLY A 106 -3.19 1.19 0.80
N LEU A 107 -3.40 2.36 0.20
CA LEU A 107 -2.47 2.96 -0.77
C LEU A 107 -1.13 3.33 -0.13
N LEU A 108 -1.15 3.89 1.09
CA LEU A 108 0.06 4.24 1.83
C LEU A 108 0.92 3.00 2.10
N LEU A 109 0.30 1.91 2.58
CA LEU A 109 0.99 0.65 2.86
C LEU A 109 1.49 -0.04 1.59
N GLY A 110 0.69 -0.01 0.52
CA GLY A 110 1.08 -0.55 -0.78
C GLY A 110 2.30 0.17 -1.38
N GLY A 111 2.31 1.50 -1.32
CA GLY A 111 3.45 2.31 -1.75
C GLY A 111 4.73 2.04 -0.95
N GLN A 112 4.61 1.90 0.38
CA GLN A 112 5.74 1.54 1.24
C GLN A 112 6.31 0.16 0.89
N ALA A 113 5.46 -0.83 0.63
CA ALA A 113 5.90 -2.17 0.24
C ALA A 113 6.62 -2.16 -1.13
N ALA A 114 6.11 -1.38 -2.10
CA ALA A 114 6.74 -1.23 -3.40
C ALA A 114 8.12 -0.55 -3.30
N ALA A 115 8.23 0.53 -2.52
CA ALA A 115 9.50 1.23 -2.29
C ALA A 115 10.54 0.35 -1.58
N ALA A 116 10.13 -0.40 -0.56
CA ALA A 116 11.01 -1.35 0.14
C ALA A 116 11.48 -2.48 -0.80
N GLY A 117 10.61 -3.00 -1.65
CA GLY A 117 10.96 -4.00 -2.67
C GLY A 117 11.93 -3.47 -3.72
N ALA A 118 11.77 -2.22 -4.16
CA ALA A 118 12.68 -1.56 -5.09
C ALA A 118 14.08 -1.32 -4.48
N ALA A 119 14.14 -0.83 -3.24
CA ALA A 119 15.39 -0.65 -2.50
C ALA A 119 16.13 -1.98 -2.31
N LEU A 120 15.40 -3.06 -2.01
CA LEU A 120 15.96 -4.41 -1.92
C LEU A 120 16.52 -4.90 -3.27
N ARG A 121 15.83 -4.65 -4.39
CA ARG A 121 16.33 -4.99 -5.74
C ARG A 121 17.61 -4.25 -6.10
N LEU A 122 17.72 -2.97 -5.74
CA LEU A 122 18.94 -2.18 -5.93
C LEU A 122 20.12 -2.72 -5.09
N LEU A 123 19.85 -3.21 -3.88
CA LEU A 123 20.86 -3.80 -3.01
C LEU A 123 21.30 -5.20 -3.44
N ILE A 124 20.40 -5.99 -4.03
CA ILE A 124 20.68 -7.37 -4.47
C ILE A 124 21.30 -7.40 -5.88
N GLY A 125 21.19 -6.31 -6.65
CA GLY A 125 21.67 -6.23 -8.03
C GLY A 125 20.71 -6.94 -8.99
N GLU A 126 20.55 -6.39 -10.18
CA GLU A 126 19.63 -6.84 -11.23
C GLU A 126 20.06 -8.16 -11.88
N THR A 127 20.18 -9.26 -11.12
CA THR A 127 20.13 -10.60 -11.70
C THR A 127 19.50 -11.58 -10.70
N SER A 128 18.26 -11.97 -10.95
CA SER A 128 17.78 -13.29 -10.56
C SER A 128 16.95 -13.78 -11.72
N SER A 129 17.64 -14.37 -12.69
CA SER A 129 17.03 -15.14 -13.78
C SER A 129 16.02 -16.12 -13.18
N PRO A 130 14.85 -16.33 -13.80
CA PRO A 130 13.94 -17.36 -13.35
C PRO A 130 14.67 -18.69 -13.50
N VAL A 131 14.98 -19.35 -12.38
CA VAL A 131 15.40 -20.75 -12.38
C VAL A 131 14.22 -21.53 -12.92
N SER A 132 14.29 -21.77 -14.23
CA SER A 132 13.42 -22.68 -14.93
C SER A 132 13.67 -24.06 -14.31
N ASN A 133 12.63 -24.69 -13.79
CA ASN A 133 12.64 -26.11 -13.45
C ASN A 133 12.94 -26.92 -14.72
N VAL A 134 14.22 -27.08 -15.05
CA VAL A 134 14.67 -28.05 -16.05
C VAL A 134 14.60 -29.41 -15.38
N SER A 135 13.48 -30.07 -15.68
CA SER A 135 13.29 -31.50 -15.52
C SER A 135 14.38 -32.24 -16.28
N SER A 136 15.38 -32.75 -15.57
CA SER A 136 16.37 -33.69 -16.12
C SER A 136 16.06 -35.08 -15.59
N ALA A 137 15.34 -35.84 -16.40
CA ALA A 137 15.24 -37.28 -16.31
C ALA A 137 16.64 -37.90 -16.45
N ALA A 138 17.29 -38.21 -15.33
CA ALA A 138 18.43 -39.11 -15.32
C ALA A 138 17.92 -40.54 -15.07
N ARG A 139 17.80 -41.29 -16.17
CA ARG A 139 17.66 -42.75 -16.15
C ARG A 139 18.83 -43.35 -15.37
N GLN A 140 18.55 -44.07 -14.29
CA GLN A 140 19.51 -45.00 -13.71
C GLN A 140 18.90 -46.40 -13.74
N ALA A 141 19.22 -47.12 -14.81
CA ALA A 141 19.05 -48.56 -14.90
C ALA A 141 20.28 -49.23 -14.27
N GLY A 142 20.08 -50.16 -13.34
CA GLY A 142 21.17 -50.95 -12.76
C GLY A 142 20.77 -51.61 -11.45
N GLY A 143 20.39 -52.88 -11.52
CA GLY A 143 19.75 -53.60 -10.42
C GLY A 143 20.66 -53.97 -9.26
N SER A 144 20.05 -54.37 -8.14
CA SER A 144 20.54 -55.44 -7.29
C SER A 144 19.40 -55.99 -6.43
N LYS A 145 19.34 -57.32 -6.41
CA LYS A 145 18.29 -58.14 -5.82
C LYS A 145 18.43 -58.22 -4.29
N LYS A 146 17.28 -58.55 -3.68
CA LYS A 146 17.06 -59.55 -2.62
C LYS A 146 17.14 -59.09 -1.14
N ARG A 147 15.95 -59.18 -0.50
CA ARG A 147 15.60 -59.79 0.82
C ARG A 147 16.20 -59.13 2.07
N GLN A 148 15.46 -58.88 3.16
CA GLN A 148 14.46 -59.70 3.86
C GLN A 148 13.48 -58.82 4.70
N PRO A 149 12.36 -59.38 5.20
CA PRO A 149 11.19 -58.65 5.70
C PRO A 149 11.18 -58.43 7.21
N ALA A 150 10.25 -57.56 7.61
CA ALA A 150 9.88 -57.25 8.99
C ALA A 150 9.24 -58.43 9.73
N SER A 151 9.62 -58.58 11.00
CA SER A 151 8.73 -58.77 12.16
C SER A 151 9.50 -58.38 13.41
#